data_AF-A0A0U2VA63-F1
#
_entry.id   AF-A0A0U2VA63-F1
#
_cell.length_a   1.000
_cell.length_b   1.000
_cell.length_c   1.000
_cell.angle_alpha   90.00
_cell.angle_beta   90.00
_cell.angle_gamma   90.00
#
_symmetry.space_group_name_H-M   'P 1'
#
loop_
_entity.id
_entity.type
_entity.pdbx_description
1 polymer ?
#
loop_
_entity_poly.entity_id
_entity_poly.type
_entity_poly.pdbx_seq_one_letter_code
_entity_poly.pdbx_strand_id
1 'polypeptide(L)'
;MDKKKARPKETKAFNVDEKPKLTLSEFEIYDTSSNNVSGNIHGDTNQKYDIKQMSSKLQIKVVTLDKLDMTFDLIGFDPAIVNALRRILLSDVPSMAIEKIHMWQNTSIMQDEVLAHRLGLIPLTADPRQFTYPGPGWSPETGTERDTLEFSLEVRCTKDPDTPGQFVDSHVLTDKLVWVPRGEQASWLTDPGPQQKDILINKLRPGHEMEIKLFAVKGLGRDHAKFSPVATVFYRLMPHIEIKLPVLGEDAVRLQKCFSPGVIEVVDGEKGKGGRGGGPETRHLQQERVQIPRAGGEGRHVENP
;
A
#
# COMPACT_ATOMS: atom_id res chain seq x y z
N MET A 1 29.11 10.67 -54.51
CA MET A 1 29.06 10.76 -53.04
C MET A 1 28.01 11.77 -52.66
N ASP A 2 26.73 11.36 -52.63
CA ASP A 2 25.62 12.25 -52.31
C ASP A 2 25.30 12.21 -50.81
N LYS A 3 25.67 13.29 -50.12
CA LYS A 3 25.29 13.52 -48.72
C LYS A 3 23.80 13.87 -48.67
N LYS A 4 22.94 12.91 -48.35
CA LYS A 4 21.54 13.17 -47.96
C LYS A 4 21.52 13.99 -46.68
N LYS A 5 21.13 15.27 -46.78
CA LYS A 5 20.80 16.13 -45.64
C LYS A 5 19.68 15.49 -44.81
N ALA A 6 19.97 15.18 -43.55
CA ALA A 6 18.96 14.83 -42.57
C ALA A 6 18.02 16.03 -42.36
N ARG A 7 16.71 15.81 -42.49
CA ARG A 7 15.70 16.81 -42.14
C ARG A 7 15.70 16.96 -40.61
N PRO A 8 15.66 18.19 -40.06
CA PRO A 8 15.54 18.38 -38.62
C PRO A 8 14.20 17.81 -38.15
N LYS A 9 14.22 17.03 -37.06
CA LYS A 9 13.00 16.59 -36.35
C LYS A 9 12.30 17.86 -35.86
N GLU A 10 11.05 18.07 -36.27
CA GLU A 10 10.20 19.12 -35.73
C GLU A 10 10.10 18.94 -34.21
N THR A 11 10.73 19.83 -33.46
CA THR A 11 10.47 20.00 -32.04
C THR A 11 9.03 20.48 -31.90
N LYS A 12 8.15 19.58 -31.43
CA LYS A 12 6.77 19.95 -31.07
C LYS A 12 6.82 21.11 -30.09
N ALA A 13 6.08 22.17 -30.41
CA ALA A 13 5.88 23.29 -29.50
C ALA A 13 5.30 22.78 -28.18
N PHE A 14 5.95 23.10 -27.07
CA PHE A 14 5.50 22.73 -25.73
C PHE A 14 4.23 23.52 -25.43
N ASN A 15 3.08 22.84 -25.41
CA ASN A 15 1.80 23.48 -25.13
C ASN A 15 1.65 23.63 -23.61
N VAL A 16 1.63 24.87 -23.13
CA VAL A 16 1.63 25.22 -21.69
C VAL A 16 0.36 24.74 -20.97
N ASP A 17 -0.70 24.45 -21.72
CA ASP A 17 -1.99 23.98 -21.20
C ASP A 17 -2.13 22.44 -21.16
N GLU A 18 -1.17 21.69 -21.68
CA GLU A 18 -1.20 20.22 -21.54
C GLU A 18 -0.80 19.80 -20.13
N LYS A 19 -1.66 19.02 -19.48
CA LYS A 19 -1.32 18.37 -18.19
C LYS A 19 0.00 17.62 -18.36
N PRO A 20 0.94 17.69 -17.40
CA PRO A 20 2.18 16.94 -17.48
C PRO A 20 1.84 15.44 -17.57
N LYS A 21 2.30 14.80 -18.65
CA LYS A 21 2.09 13.38 -18.93
C LYS A 21 3.43 12.67 -18.95
N LEU A 22 3.52 11.55 -18.25
CA LEU A 22 4.63 10.62 -18.36
C LEU A 22 4.31 9.62 -19.48
N THR A 23 5.16 9.56 -20.50
CA THR A 23 4.90 8.75 -21.69
C THR A 23 5.68 7.45 -21.63
N LEU A 24 4.99 6.32 -21.66
CA LEU A 24 5.62 5.00 -21.78
C LEU A 24 5.80 4.64 -23.26
N SER A 25 7.03 4.35 -23.67
CA SER A 25 7.35 3.77 -24.97
C SER A 25 7.78 2.31 -24.83
N GLU A 26 7.99 1.62 -25.95
CA GLU A 26 8.44 0.21 -25.96
C GLU A 26 9.77 0.00 -25.24
N PHE A 27 10.69 0.97 -25.33
CA PHE A 27 12.05 0.83 -24.81
C PHE A 27 12.35 1.73 -23.60
N GLU A 28 11.65 2.86 -23.47
CA GLU A 28 11.99 3.90 -22.50
C GLU A 28 10.76 4.64 -21.96
N ILE A 29 10.93 5.33 -20.83
CA ILE A 29 9.94 6.22 -20.25
C ILE A 29 10.41 7.67 -20.46
N TYR A 30 9.55 8.50 -21.04
CA TYR A 30 9.81 9.92 -21.27
C TYR A 30 9.13 10.80 -20.21
N ASP A 31 9.68 12.00 -20.01
CA ASP A 31 9.12 13.07 -19.15
C ASP A 31 8.96 12.66 -17.67
N THR A 32 10.02 12.09 -17.10
CA THR A 32 10.04 11.61 -15.71
C THR A 32 10.23 12.71 -14.66
N SER A 33 10.78 13.86 -15.04
CA SER A 33 11.09 14.97 -14.14
C SER A 33 9.93 15.96 -14.01
N SER A 34 9.76 16.53 -12.82
CA SER A 34 8.84 17.64 -12.56
C SER A 34 9.40 18.95 -13.15
N ASN A 35 8.83 19.43 -14.25
CA ASN A 35 9.30 20.65 -14.92
C ASN A 35 8.50 21.92 -14.56
N ASN A 36 7.53 21.82 -13.64
CA ASN A 36 6.63 22.92 -13.20
C ASN A 36 7.32 23.88 -12.21
N VAL A 37 8.50 24.37 -12.54
CA VAL A 37 9.27 25.31 -11.72
C VAL A 37 9.63 26.51 -12.58
N SER A 38 9.49 27.71 -12.01
CA SER A 38 9.82 28.97 -12.68
C SER A 38 11.25 28.95 -13.23
N GLY A 39 11.42 29.34 -14.49
CA GLY A 39 12.73 29.42 -15.15
C GLY A 39 13.13 28.18 -15.96
N ASN A 40 12.38 27.08 -15.88
CA ASN A 40 12.62 25.91 -16.75
C ASN A 40 12.09 26.10 -18.17
N ILE A 41 11.08 26.95 -18.37
CA ILE A 41 10.47 27.24 -19.67
C ILE A 41 10.89 28.65 -20.10
N HIS A 42 11.54 28.75 -21.27
CA HIS A 42 11.87 30.05 -21.87
C HIS A 42 10.59 30.85 -22.13
N GLY A 43 10.49 32.04 -21.53
CA GLY A 43 9.32 32.93 -21.65
C GLY A 43 8.29 32.80 -20.53
N ASP A 44 8.43 31.81 -19.63
CA ASP A 44 7.53 31.65 -18.48
C ASP A 44 8.11 32.30 -17.22
N THR A 45 7.95 33.61 -17.12
CA THR A 45 8.34 34.40 -15.94
C THR A 45 7.25 34.41 -14.85
N ASN A 46 6.13 33.70 -15.06
CA ASN A 46 4.90 33.90 -14.30
C ASN A 46 4.39 32.66 -13.54
N GLN A 47 5.10 31.54 -13.56
CA GLN A 47 4.90 30.44 -12.60
C GLN A 47 5.43 30.81 -11.20
N LYS A 48 4.96 31.92 -10.63
CA LYS A 48 5.15 32.20 -9.21
C LYS A 48 4.26 31.25 -8.42
N TYR A 49 4.81 30.68 -7.35
CA TYR A 49 4.08 29.78 -6.45
C TYR A 49 2.93 30.54 -5.77
N ASP A 50 1.69 30.32 -6.23
CA ASP A 50 0.49 30.87 -5.62
C ASP A 50 -0.29 29.78 -4.86
N ILE A 51 -0.39 29.96 -3.54
CA ILE A 51 -1.08 29.06 -2.62
C ILE A 51 -2.57 28.95 -2.99
N LYS A 52 -3.19 30.03 -3.47
CA LYS A 52 -4.63 30.02 -3.83
C LYS A 52 -4.92 29.20 -5.08
N GLN A 53 -4.03 29.28 -6.06
CA GLN A 53 -4.13 28.46 -7.26
C GLN A 53 -3.85 26.99 -6.96
N MET A 54 -2.89 26.70 -6.07
CA MET A 54 -2.62 25.35 -5.61
C MET A 54 -3.83 24.77 -4.86
N SER A 55 -4.36 25.47 -3.86
CA SER A 55 -5.47 24.97 -3.03
C SER A 55 -6.71 24.62 -3.86
N SER A 56 -6.96 25.37 -4.94
CA SER A 56 -8.06 25.11 -5.86
C SER A 56 -7.87 23.84 -6.71
N LYS A 57 -6.63 23.39 -6.92
CA LYS A 57 -6.28 22.20 -7.72
C LYS A 57 -6.19 20.92 -6.89
N LEU A 58 -5.94 21.03 -5.59
CA LEU A 58 -5.77 19.87 -4.70
C LEU A 58 -7.12 19.22 -4.41
N GLN A 59 -7.24 17.94 -4.74
CA GLN A 59 -8.42 17.14 -4.42
C GLN A 59 -7.99 15.77 -3.89
N ILE A 60 -8.72 15.28 -2.88
CA ILE A 60 -8.52 13.96 -2.30
C ILE A 60 -9.83 13.20 -2.47
N LYS A 61 -9.77 12.04 -3.11
CA LYS A 61 -10.94 11.17 -3.32
C LYS A 61 -10.67 9.81 -2.70
N VAL A 62 -11.42 9.45 -1.67
CA VAL A 62 -11.34 8.10 -1.09
C VAL A 62 -12.08 7.13 -2.00
N VAL A 63 -11.40 6.07 -2.44
CA VAL A 63 -11.95 5.03 -3.32
C VAL A 63 -12.50 3.89 -2.48
N THR A 64 -11.68 3.34 -1.58
CA THR A 64 -12.07 2.28 -0.65
C THR A 64 -11.55 2.59 0.75
N LEU A 65 -12.36 2.24 1.75
CA LEU A 65 -12.02 2.37 3.16
C LEU A 65 -12.47 1.12 3.89
N ASP A 66 -11.51 0.27 4.23
CA ASP A 66 -11.69 -0.91 5.06
C ASP A 66 -11.07 -0.68 6.44
N LYS A 67 -11.21 -1.67 7.34
CA LYS A 67 -10.68 -1.57 8.71
C LYS A 67 -9.14 -1.52 8.76
N LEU A 68 -8.47 -2.23 7.86
CA LEU A 68 -7.01 -2.35 7.81
C LEU A 68 -6.40 -1.72 6.55
N ASP A 69 -7.19 -1.55 5.49
CA ASP A 69 -6.74 -1.06 4.19
C ASP A 69 -7.49 0.20 3.77
N MET A 70 -6.80 1.12 3.10
CA MET A 70 -7.38 2.35 2.57
C MET A 70 -6.76 2.65 1.20
N THR A 71 -7.61 2.95 0.22
CA THR A 71 -7.18 3.41 -1.12
C THR A 71 -7.82 4.75 -1.42
N PHE A 72 -7.00 5.73 -1.81
CA PHE A 72 -7.45 7.07 -2.16
C PHE A 72 -6.61 7.67 -3.28
N ASP A 73 -7.24 8.56 -4.06
CA ASP A 73 -6.62 9.32 -5.13
C ASP A 73 -6.21 10.71 -4.63
N LEU A 74 -4.96 11.10 -4.93
CA LEU A 74 -4.43 12.44 -4.71
C LEU A 74 -4.30 13.15 -6.06
N ILE A 75 -5.11 14.18 -6.28
CA ILE A 75 -5.14 14.94 -7.53
C ILE A 75 -4.51 16.32 -7.29
N GLY A 76 -3.59 16.72 -8.16
CA GLY A 76 -2.94 18.03 -8.12
C GLY A 76 -1.72 18.13 -7.18
N PHE A 77 -1.33 17.02 -6.53
CA PHE A 77 -0.13 16.96 -5.69
C PHE A 77 1.12 16.67 -6.50
N ASP A 78 2.24 17.29 -6.12
CA ASP A 78 3.54 16.96 -6.67
C ASP A 78 4.05 15.60 -6.13
N PRO A 79 4.68 14.76 -6.98
CA PRO A 79 5.21 13.47 -6.55
C PRO A 79 6.19 13.55 -5.37
N ALA A 80 6.92 14.65 -5.19
CA ALA A 80 7.83 14.83 -4.06
C ALA A 80 7.07 14.86 -2.72
N ILE A 81 5.92 15.54 -2.67
CA ILE A 81 5.06 15.60 -1.47
C ILE A 81 4.45 14.23 -1.19
N VAL A 82 3.94 13.55 -2.23
CA VAL A 82 3.35 12.21 -2.10
C VAL A 82 4.38 11.20 -1.60
N ASN A 83 5.60 11.25 -2.14
CA ASN A 83 6.69 10.38 -1.69
C ASN A 83 7.16 10.72 -0.26
N ALA A 84 7.14 12.00 0.14
CA ALA A 84 7.41 12.40 1.51
C ALA A 84 6.36 11.81 2.47
N LEU A 85 5.07 11.91 2.14
CA LEU A 85 3.99 11.29 2.91
C LEU A 85 4.18 9.77 3.02
N ARG A 86 4.47 9.09 1.91
CA ARG A 86 4.76 7.66 1.91
C ARG A 86 5.91 7.29 2.86
N ARG A 87 6.99 8.08 2.87
CA ARG A 87 8.16 7.86 3.75
C ARG A 87 7.82 8.11 5.21
N ILE A 88 7.07 9.17 5.51
CA ILE A 88 6.63 9.47 6.88
C ILE A 88 5.79 8.33 7.41
N LEU A 89 4.82 7.83 6.63
CA LEU A 89 3.96 6.71 7.04
C LEU A 89 4.76 5.43 7.33
N LEU A 90 5.82 5.17 6.57
CA LEU A 90 6.67 3.98 6.76
C LEU A 90 7.60 4.09 7.96
N SER A 91 8.14 5.28 8.26
CA SER A 91 9.29 5.41 9.15
C SER A 91 9.10 6.36 10.35
N ASP A 92 8.34 7.44 10.20
CA ASP A 92 8.28 8.53 11.19
C ASP A 92 6.97 8.57 11.98
N VAL A 93 6.00 7.71 11.66
CA VAL A 93 4.81 7.52 12.50
C VAL A 93 5.15 6.52 13.61
N PRO A 94 5.02 6.92 14.90
CA PRO A 94 5.35 6.04 16.01
C PRO A 94 4.29 4.97 16.25
N SER A 95 4.72 3.82 16.76
CA SER A 95 3.85 2.74 17.22
C SER A 95 4.39 2.10 18.51
N MET A 96 3.58 1.26 19.15
CA MET A 96 3.96 0.47 20.31
C MET A 96 4.40 -0.92 19.85
N ALA A 97 5.60 -1.36 20.24
CA ALA A 97 6.08 -2.72 19.97
C ALA A 97 6.94 -3.24 21.13
N ILE A 98 7.07 -4.57 21.21
CA ILE A 98 7.85 -5.24 22.25
C ILE A 98 9.35 -5.00 22.00
N GLU A 99 10.05 -4.50 23.02
CA GLU A 99 11.48 -4.15 22.94
C GLU A 99 12.33 -4.99 23.89
N LYS A 100 11.91 -5.09 25.16
CA LYS A 100 12.64 -5.88 26.17
C LYS A 100 11.85 -7.12 26.52
N ILE A 101 12.58 -8.22 26.64
CA ILE A 101 12.02 -9.54 26.90
C ILE A 101 12.85 -10.13 28.03
N HIS A 102 12.21 -10.39 29.15
CA HIS A 102 12.80 -11.09 30.28
C HIS A 102 12.32 -12.53 30.22
N MET A 103 13.25 -13.47 30.09
CA MET A 103 12.96 -14.90 30.07
C MET A 103 13.40 -15.50 31.40
N TRP A 104 12.46 -16.09 32.13
CA TRP A 104 12.76 -16.84 33.35
C TRP A 104 13.07 -18.29 33.01
N GLN A 105 12.24 -18.88 32.14
CA GLN A 105 12.39 -20.26 31.72
C GLN A 105 11.95 -20.41 30.26
N ASN A 106 12.83 -20.99 29.44
CA ASN A 106 12.48 -21.48 28.10
C ASN A 106 13.10 -22.87 27.94
N THR A 107 12.28 -23.92 28.08
CA THR A 107 12.70 -25.31 27.80
C THR A 107 12.24 -25.79 26.43
N SER A 108 11.80 -24.86 25.56
CA SER A 108 11.41 -25.18 24.20
C SER A 108 12.63 -25.42 23.29
N ILE A 109 12.37 -25.88 22.07
CA ILE A 109 13.40 -26.12 21.06
C ILE A 109 13.87 -24.80 20.41
N MET A 110 13.04 -23.75 20.46
CA MET A 110 13.35 -22.47 19.84
C MET A 110 14.33 -21.69 20.73
N GLN A 111 15.42 -21.22 20.12
CA GLN A 111 16.41 -20.40 20.79
C GLN A 111 15.81 -19.07 21.26
N ASP A 112 16.31 -18.59 22.38
CA ASP A 112 15.82 -17.39 23.06
C ASP A 112 15.86 -16.15 22.16
N GLU A 113 16.94 -15.95 21.40
CA GLU A 113 17.10 -14.78 20.53
C GLU A 113 16.11 -14.81 19.36
N VAL A 114 15.87 -16.00 18.80
CA VAL A 114 14.91 -16.19 17.69
C VAL A 114 13.49 -15.97 18.20
N LEU A 115 13.17 -16.53 19.36
CA LEU A 115 11.88 -16.33 20.01
C LEU A 115 11.65 -14.85 20.35
N ALA A 116 12.66 -14.18 20.91
CA ALA A 116 12.62 -12.77 21.24
C ALA A 116 12.37 -11.90 20.00
N HIS A 117 13.06 -12.19 18.90
CA HIS A 117 12.87 -11.48 17.64
C HIS A 117 11.44 -11.65 17.10
N ARG A 118 10.87 -12.86 17.18
CA ARG A 118 9.47 -13.11 16.77
C ARG A 118 8.48 -12.36 17.63
N LEU A 119 8.67 -12.37 18.95
CA LEU A 119 7.81 -11.66 19.89
C LEU A 119 7.85 -10.15 19.64
N GLY A 120 9.01 -9.61 19.29
CA GLY A 120 9.18 -8.20 18.91
C GLY A 120 8.39 -7.77 17.67
N LEU A 121 8.04 -8.70 16.78
CA LEU A 121 7.32 -8.42 15.52
C LEU A 121 5.79 -8.54 15.65
N ILE A 122 5.27 -8.86 16.84
CA ILE A 122 3.82 -8.96 17.06
C ILE A 122 3.24 -7.54 17.16
N PRO A 123 2.30 -7.15 16.27
CA PRO A 123 1.67 -5.84 16.33
C PRO A 123 0.71 -5.75 17.51
N LEU A 124 0.79 -4.66 18.27
CA LEU A 124 -0.07 -4.37 19.42
C LEU A 124 -1.16 -3.35 19.05
N THR A 125 -2.31 -3.43 19.71
CA THR A 125 -3.46 -2.52 19.52
C THR A 125 -3.32 -1.19 20.27
N ALA A 126 -2.32 -1.06 21.13
CA ALA A 126 -2.14 0.09 22.01
C ALA A 126 -1.92 1.41 21.24
N ASP A 127 -2.65 2.46 21.60
CA ASP A 127 -2.53 3.79 20.98
C ASP A 127 -1.23 4.48 21.40
N PRO A 128 -0.24 4.67 20.50
CA PRO A 128 1.05 5.25 20.83
C PRO A 128 0.97 6.72 21.28
N ARG A 129 -0.15 7.42 21.04
CA ARG A 129 -0.31 8.82 21.45
C ARG A 129 -0.50 8.97 22.96
N GLN A 130 -0.98 7.92 23.62
CA GLN A 130 -1.19 7.90 25.07
C GLN A 130 0.11 7.70 25.85
N PHE A 131 1.17 7.21 25.18
CA PHE A 131 2.45 6.89 25.78
C PHE A 131 3.53 7.93 25.45
N THR A 132 4.43 8.13 26.41
CA THR A 132 5.66 8.91 26.26
C THR A 132 6.80 8.04 25.76
N TYR A 133 7.79 8.65 25.11
CA TYR A 133 9.00 7.93 24.73
C TYR A 133 9.82 7.54 25.97
N PRO A 134 10.48 6.36 25.95
CA PRO A 134 11.40 5.98 27.02
C PRO A 134 12.60 6.95 27.07
N GLY A 135 12.99 7.35 28.29
CA GLY A 135 14.14 8.22 28.51
C GLY A 135 15.49 7.51 28.31
N PRO A 136 16.61 8.26 28.24
CA PRO A 136 17.94 7.67 28.19
C PRO A 136 18.22 6.87 29.47
N GLY A 137 18.61 5.61 29.32
CA GLY A 137 18.82 4.68 30.44
C GLY A 137 17.56 3.95 30.91
N TRP A 138 16.47 4.00 30.14
CA TRP A 138 15.26 3.26 30.43
C TRP A 138 15.52 1.75 30.55
N SER A 139 14.96 1.16 31.59
CA SER A 139 14.94 -0.27 31.85
C SER A 139 13.54 -0.70 32.28
N PRO A 140 13.17 -1.99 32.12
CA PRO A 140 11.85 -2.48 32.54
C PRO A 140 11.52 -2.23 34.02
N GLU A 141 12.53 -2.25 34.89
CA GLU A 141 12.38 -1.97 36.32
C GLU A 141 12.03 -0.49 36.58
N THR A 142 12.68 0.41 35.84
CA THR A 142 12.50 1.87 35.95
C THR A 142 11.31 2.40 35.15
N GLY A 143 10.72 1.58 34.27
CA GLY A 143 9.58 1.95 33.45
C GLY A 143 8.40 2.44 34.29
N THR A 144 7.65 3.40 33.75
CA THR A 144 6.48 4.00 34.38
C THR A 144 5.21 3.59 33.65
N GLU A 145 4.05 3.83 34.26
CA GLU A 145 2.75 3.56 33.65
C GLU A 145 2.50 4.30 32.31
N ARG A 146 3.29 5.34 31.98
CA ARG A 146 3.13 6.11 30.75
C ARG A 146 4.15 5.79 29.66
N ASP A 147 5.21 5.06 29.98
CA ASP A 147 6.27 4.76 29.00
C ASP A 147 6.27 3.29 28.53
N THR A 148 5.68 2.37 29.31
CA THR A 148 5.78 0.94 29.04
C THR A 148 4.46 0.19 29.23
N LEU A 149 4.32 -0.90 28.48
CA LEU A 149 3.28 -1.91 28.67
C LEU A 149 3.92 -3.26 28.97
N GLU A 150 3.40 -3.96 29.97
CA GLU A 150 3.89 -5.27 30.39
C GLU A 150 2.93 -6.39 29.95
N PHE A 151 3.48 -7.46 29.40
CA PHE A 151 2.74 -8.67 29.09
C PHE A 151 3.44 -9.90 29.69
N SER A 152 2.66 -10.85 30.20
CA SER A 152 3.14 -12.15 30.63
C SER A 152 2.75 -13.23 29.62
N LEU A 153 3.68 -14.14 29.35
CA LEU A 153 3.46 -15.35 28.58
C LEU A 153 3.92 -16.54 29.41
N GLU A 154 2.94 -17.28 29.93
CA GLU A 154 3.14 -18.46 30.77
C GLU A 154 2.42 -19.64 30.13
N VAL A 155 3.19 -20.61 29.62
CA VAL A 155 2.62 -21.79 28.95
C VAL A 155 3.38 -23.06 29.34
N ARG A 156 2.63 -24.10 29.73
CA ARG A 156 3.15 -25.44 30.03
C ARG A 156 2.43 -26.47 29.17
N CYS A 157 3.18 -27.17 28.33
CA CYS A 157 2.61 -28.19 27.46
C CYS A 157 2.48 -29.52 28.21
N THR A 158 1.27 -30.07 28.25
CA THR A 158 0.97 -31.35 28.91
C THR A 158 0.32 -32.34 27.95
N LYS A 159 0.38 -33.63 28.29
CA LYS A 159 -0.35 -34.67 27.55
C LYS A 159 -1.81 -34.59 27.96
N ASP A 160 -2.71 -34.62 26.98
CA ASP A 160 -4.13 -34.72 27.26
C ASP A 160 -4.42 -36.10 27.89
N PRO A 161 -5.03 -36.16 29.10
CA PRO A 161 -5.42 -37.44 29.70
C PRO A 161 -6.55 -38.13 28.94
N ASP A 162 -7.41 -37.39 28.23
CA ASP A 162 -8.64 -37.93 27.65
C ASP A 162 -8.42 -38.51 26.24
N THR A 163 -7.50 -37.93 25.46
CA THR A 163 -7.21 -38.36 24.09
C THR A 163 -5.75 -38.77 23.88
N PRO A 164 -5.46 -40.08 23.74
CA PRO A 164 -4.11 -40.56 23.48
C PRO A 164 -3.53 -39.96 22.18
N GLY A 165 -2.45 -39.18 22.30
CA GLY A 165 -1.74 -38.59 21.17
C GLY A 165 -2.06 -37.12 20.88
N GLN A 166 -3.02 -36.52 21.59
CA GLN A 166 -3.21 -35.07 21.58
C GLN A 166 -2.44 -34.40 22.72
N PHE A 167 -2.03 -33.16 22.48
CA PHE A 167 -1.22 -32.37 23.40
C PHE A 167 -1.96 -31.06 23.70
N VAL A 168 -2.11 -30.76 24.98
CA VAL A 168 -2.68 -29.48 25.42
C VAL A 168 -1.61 -28.41 25.29
N ASP A 169 -1.97 -27.25 24.73
CA ASP A 169 -1.09 -26.08 24.54
C ASP A 169 0.22 -26.38 23.78
N SER A 170 0.18 -27.32 22.82
CA SER A 170 1.33 -27.58 21.94
C SER A 170 1.60 -26.43 20.97
N HIS A 171 0.59 -25.65 20.59
CA HIS A 171 0.74 -24.46 19.76
C HIS A 171 0.58 -23.21 20.63
N VAL A 172 1.67 -22.45 20.81
CA VAL A 172 1.64 -21.19 21.55
C VAL A 172 1.24 -20.09 20.58
N LEU A 173 0.01 -19.59 20.71
CA LEU A 173 -0.53 -18.49 19.91
C LEU A 173 -0.45 -17.16 20.68
N THR A 174 -0.65 -16.05 19.97
CA THR A 174 -0.72 -14.71 20.58
C THR A 174 -1.87 -14.51 21.54
N ASP A 175 -2.93 -15.31 21.47
CA ASP A 175 -4.02 -15.30 22.46
C ASP A 175 -3.55 -15.58 23.90
N LYS A 176 -2.44 -16.30 24.06
CA LYS A 176 -1.86 -16.62 25.38
C LYS A 176 -1.08 -15.44 25.99
N LEU A 177 -0.95 -14.33 25.28
CA LEU A 177 -0.29 -13.13 25.75
C LEU A 177 -1.23 -12.35 26.68
N VAL A 178 -0.94 -12.35 27.99
CA VAL A 178 -1.78 -11.68 28.98
C VAL A 178 -1.18 -10.32 29.34
N TRP A 179 -1.95 -9.24 29.14
CA TRP A 179 -1.54 -7.91 29.58
C TRP A 179 -1.60 -7.79 31.10
N VAL A 180 -0.52 -7.29 31.70
CA VAL A 180 -0.40 -7.03 33.13
C VAL A 180 -0.38 -5.50 33.33
N PRO A 181 -1.47 -4.89 33.83
CA PRO A 181 -1.53 -3.44 34.01
C PRO A 181 -0.59 -2.99 35.14
N ARG A 182 0.12 -1.88 34.91
CA ARG A 182 0.97 -1.21 35.90
C ARG A 182 0.32 0.10 36.34
N GLY A 183 0.24 0.34 37.66
CA GLY A 183 -0.32 1.58 38.20
C GLY A 183 -1.79 1.76 37.83
N GLU A 184 -2.16 2.93 37.29
CA GLU A 184 -3.53 3.27 36.93
C GLU A 184 -3.92 2.86 35.49
N GLN A 185 -3.05 2.14 34.76
CA GLN A 185 -3.31 1.76 33.36
C GLN A 185 -4.64 1.04 33.14
N ALA A 186 -5.08 0.21 34.10
CA ALA A 186 -6.34 -0.50 34.03
C ALA A 186 -7.57 0.42 33.93
N SER A 187 -7.45 1.69 34.35
CA SER A 187 -8.57 2.64 34.36
C SER A 187 -8.82 3.31 33.00
N TRP A 188 -7.78 3.53 32.20
CA TRP A 188 -7.85 4.30 30.95
C TRP A 188 -7.51 3.49 29.69
N LEU A 189 -6.89 2.32 29.83
CA LEU A 189 -6.50 1.47 28.71
C LEU A 189 -7.44 0.27 28.59
N THR A 190 -7.93 0.01 27.38
CA THR A 190 -8.80 -1.14 27.08
C THR A 190 -8.09 -2.07 26.10
N ASP A 191 -7.78 -3.29 26.57
CA ASP A 191 -7.15 -4.39 25.81
C ASP A 191 -6.02 -3.96 24.84
N PRO A 192 -4.83 -3.59 25.36
CA PRO A 192 -3.67 -3.22 24.54
C PRO A 192 -2.94 -4.42 23.91
N GLY A 193 -3.61 -5.58 23.87
CA GLY A 193 -3.06 -6.85 23.43
C GLY A 193 -2.66 -6.91 21.95
N PRO A 194 -2.31 -8.10 21.48
CA PRO A 194 -1.95 -8.30 20.08
C PRO A 194 -3.15 -8.06 19.15
N GLN A 195 -2.93 -7.38 18.03
CA GLN A 195 -3.95 -7.07 17.03
C GLN A 195 -4.62 -8.33 16.45
N GLN A 196 -3.85 -9.42 16.35
CA GLN A 196 -4.30 -10.73 15.92
C GLN A 196 -3.98 -11.76 16.99
N LYS A 197 -4.97 -12.57 17.38
CA LYS A 197 -4.88 -13.56 18.48
C LYS A 197 -4.44 -14.96 18.01
N ASP A 198 -4.32 -15.16 16.70
CA ASP A 198 -4.03 -16.44 16.05
C ASP A 198 -2.60 -16.57 15.49
N ILE A 199 -1.72 -15.62 15.82
CA ILE A 199 -0.32 -15.68 15.36
C ILE A 199 0.42 -16.75 16.16
N LEU A 200 0.96 -17.75 15.46
CA LEU A 200 1.80 -18.78 16.07
C LEU A 200 3.16 -18.20 16.50
N ILE A 201 3.47 -18.29 17.78
CA ILE A 201 4.73 -17.87 18.38
C ILE A 201 5.72 -19.04 18.36
N ASN A 202 5.34 -20.16 19.01
CA ASN A 202 6.21 -21.32 19.20
C ASN A 202 5.41 -22.63 19.20
N LYS A 203 6.10 -23.76 19.00
CA LYS A 203 5.54 -25.11 19.11
C LYS A 203 6.23 -25.87 20.23
N LEU A 204 5.44 -26.34 21.18
CA LEU A 204 5.89 -27.09 22.34
C LEU A 204 5.61 -28.59 22.20
N ARG A 205 6.30 -29.35 23.05
CA ARG A 205 6.07 -30.77 23.30
C ARG A 205 5.84 -30.98 24.79
N PRO A 206 5.18 -32.08 25.20
CA PRO A 206 4.89 -32.31 26.61
C PRO A 206 6.15 -32.27 27.47
N GLY A 207 6.11 -31.51 28.56
CA GLY A 207 7.26 -31.25 29.43
C GLY A 207 8.04 -29.98 29.10
N HIS A 208 7.76 -29.31 27.98
CA HIS A 208 8.28 -27.97 27.72
C HIS A 208 7.41 -26.91 28.39
N GLU A 209 8.09 -25.86 28.85
CA GLU A 209 7.52 -24.75 29.60
C GLU A 209 8.18 -23.44 29.16
N MET A 210 7.39 -22.37 29.17
CA MET A 210 7.82 -21.03 28.85
C MET A 210 7.24 -20.07 29.89
N GLU A 211 8.12 -19.28 30.51
CA GLU A 211 7.77 -18.19 31.42
C GLU A 211 8.56 -16.93 31.01
N ILE A 212 7.84 -15.98 30.42
CA ILE A 212 8.43 -14.81 29.76
C ILE A 212 7.61 -13.57 30.10
N LYS A 213 8.28 -12.47 30.45
CA LYS A 213 7.68 -11.14 30.53
C LYS A 213 8.21 -10.24 29.43
N LEU A 214 7.31 -9.44 28.88
CA LEU A 214 7.53 -8.66 27.68
C LEU A 214 7.19 -7.21 27.99
N PHE A 215 8.07 -6.32 27.56
CA PHE A 215 7.91 -4.88 27.77
C PHE A 215 7.84 -4.19 26.42
N ALA A 216 6.69 -3.58 26.14
CA ALA A 216 6.45 -2.81 24.94
C ALA A 216 6.63 -1.32 25.20
N VAL A 217 7.29 -0.65 24.27
CA VAL A 217 7.61 0.77 24.34
C VAL A 217 7.21 1.45 23.04
N LYS A 218 7.11 2.77 23.10
CA LYS A 218 6.91 3.61 21.93
C LYS A 218 8.22 3.77 21.16
N GLY A 219 8.18 3.51 19.85
CA GLY A 219 9.33 3.66 18.95
C GLY A 219 8.94 4.15 17.56
N LEU A 220 9.95 4.44 16.73
CA LEU A 220 9.79 4.89 15.35
C LEU A 220 10.19 3.79 14.37
N GLY A 221 9.48 3.70 13.24
CA GLY A 221 9.80 2.74 12.16
C GLY A 221 11.19 2.94 11.54
N ARG A 222 11.74 4.17 11.63
CA ARG A 222 13.11 4.47 11.22
C ARG A 222 14.16 3.74 12.06
N ASP A 223 13.88 3.49 13.33
CA ASP A 223 14.81 2.84 14.25
C ASP A 223 14.76 1.32 14.06
N HIS A 224 13.56 0.75 13.94
CA HIS A 224 13.38 -0.66 13.63
C HIS A 224 12.05 -0.90 12.90
N ALA A 225 12.04 -1.81 11.92
CA ALA A 225 10.86 -2.09 11.09
C ALA A 225 9.63 -2.58 11.88
N LYS A 226 9.84 -3.18 13.05
CA LYS A 226 8.75 -3.59 13.98
C LYS A 226 7.87 -2.44 14.46
N PHE A 227 8.39 -1.21 14.42
CA PHE A 227 7.63 -0.01 14.77
C PHE A 227 6.91 0.61 13.57
N SER A 228 7.00 0.02 12.37
CA SER A 228 6.26 0.51 11.22
C SER A 228 4.76 0.20 11.41
N PRO A 229 3.87 1.21 11.44
CA PRO A 229 2.45 1.00 11.70
C PRO A 229 1.67 0.51 10.47
N VAL A 230 2.33 0.47 9.31
CA VAL A 230 1.73 0.13 8.01
C VAL A 230 2.37 -1.15 7.49
N ALA A 231 1.56 -2.05 6.91
CA ALA A 231 2.09 -3.26 6.27
C ALA A 231 2.88 -2.90 5.00
N THR A 232 2.27 -2.12 4.11
CA THR A 232 2.94 -1.53 2.95
C THR A 232 2.24 -0.26 2.52
N VAL A 233 2.99 0.71 2.01
CA VAL A 233 2.46 1.93 1.42
C VAL A 233 3.18 2.21 0.12
N PHE A 234 2.43 2.30 -0.95
CA PHE A 234 2.91 2.66 -2.27
C PHE A 234 1.89 3.57 -2.96
N TYR A 235 2.34 4.26 -3.99
CA TYR A 235 1.47 5.02 -4.86
C TYR A 235 1.79 4.65 -6.32
N ARG A 236 0.81 4.83 -7.19
CA ARG A 236 0.97 4.69 -8.63
C ARG A 236 0.34 5.91 -9.31
N LEU A 237 0.94 6.32 -10.42
CA LEU A 237 0.31 7.33 -11.27
C LEU A 237 -0.90 6.72 -11.97
N MET A 238 -1.95 7.52 -12.14
CA MET A 238 -3.15 7.10 -12.86
C MET A 238 -2.80 6.87 -14.34
N PRO A 239 -2.94 5.64 -14.87
CA PRO A 239 -2.68 5.39 -16.28
C PRO A 239 -3.73 6.09 -17.15
N HIS A 240 -3.28 6.71 -18.24
CA HIS A 240 -4.15 7.30 -19.24
C HIS A 240 -3.84 6.67 -20.59
N ILE A 241 -4.80 5.90 -21.12
CA ILE A 241 -4.67 5.20 -22.40
C ILE A 241 -5.45 5.99 -23.46
N GLU A 242 -4.76 6.40 -24.52
CA GLU A 242 -5.35 7.11 -25.64
C GLU A 242 -5.27 6.26 -26.91
N ILE A 243 -6.42 5.97 -27.51
CA ILE A 243 -6.49 5.25 -28.78
C ILE A 243 -6.44 6.26 -29.92
N LYS A 244 -5.31 6.28 -30.64
CA LYS A 244 -5.07 7.25 -31.72
C LYS A 244 -5.88 6.99 -32.99
N LEU A 245 -6.22 5.73 -33.26
CA LEU A 245 -6.91 5.30 -34.48
C LEU A 245 -8.07 4.37 -34.11
N PRO A 246 -9.23 4.48 -34.77
CA PRO A 246 -10.36 3.58 -34.51
C PRO A 246 -9.95 2.14 -34.83
N VAL A 247 -10.06 1.26 -33.83
CA VAL A 247 -9.81 -0.18 -33.95
C VAL A 247 -11.17 -0.88 -34.01
N LEU A 248 -11.40 -1.73 -35.00
CA LEU A 248 -12.71 -2.32 -35.26
C LEU A 248 -12.62 -3.85 -35.40
N GLY A 249 -13.76 -4.53 -35.19
CA GLY A 249 -13.92 -5.94 -35.53
C GLY A 249 -13.09 -6.88 -34.66
N GLU A 250 -12.38 -7.83 -35.30
CA GLU A 250 -11.54 -8.81 -34.61
C GLU A 250 -10.34 -8.16 -33.91
N ASP A 251 -9.79 -7.08 -34.47
CA ASP A 251 -8.64 -6.38 -33.89
C ASP A 251 -9.00 -5.70 -32.57
N ALA A 252 -10.25 -5.25 -32.40
CA ALA A 252 -10.74 -4.70 -31.13
C ALA A 252 -10.77 -5.78 -30.03
N VAL A 253 -11.16 -7.00 -30.39
CA VAL A 253 -11.17 -8.16 -29.48
C VAL A 253 -9.73 -8.59 -29.14
N ARG A 254 -8.81 -8.56 -30.11
CA ARG A 254 -7.39 -8.85 -29.87
C ARG A 254 -6.77 -7.80 -28.95
N LEU A 255 -7.05 -6.52 -29.20
CA LEU A 255 -6.57 -5.42 -28.37
C LEU A 255 -7.10 -5.54 -26.94
N GLN A 256 -8.39 -5.82 -26.75
CA GLN A 256 -8.97 -6.03 -25.42
C GLN A 256 -8.24 -7.13 -24.63
N LYS A 257 -7.86 -8.24 -25.28
CA LYS A 257 -7.12 -9.34 -24.66
C LYS A 257 -5.69 -8.98 -24.24
N CYS A 258 -5.11 -7.92 -24.80
CA CYS A 258 -3.78 -7.44 -24.41
C CYS A 258 -3.79 -6.66 -23.09
N PHE A 259 -4.96 -6.26 -22.59
CA PHE A 259 -5.09 -5.51 -21.34
C PHE A 259 -5.78 -6.35 -20.25
N SER A 260 -5.60 -5.91 -19.00
CA SER A 260 -6.31 -6.51 -17.87
C SER A 260 -7.84 -6.43 -18.07
N PRO A 261 -8.60 -7.43 -17.58
CA PRO A 261 -10.05 -7.41 -17.68
C PRO A 261 -10.65 -6.11 -17.12
N GLY A 262 -11.59 -5.52 -17.85
CA GLY A 262 -12.26 -4.28 -17.44
C GLY A 262 -11.58 -2.98 -17.86
N VAL A 263 -10.35 -3.01 -18.38
CA VAL A 263 -9.65 -1.78 -18.87
C VAL A 263 -10.20 -1.30 -20.21
N ILE A 264 -10.49 -2.24 -21.11
CA ILE A 264 -11.07 -1.96 -22.43
C ILE A 264 -12.39 -2.71 -22.54
N GLU A 265 -13.44 -2.02 -22.96
CA GLU A 265 -14.77 -2.58 -23.20
C GLU A 265 -15.10 -2.47 -24.68
N VAL A 266 -15.38 -3.61 -25.33
CA VAL A 266 -15.85 -3.61 -26.73
C VAL A 266 -17.36 -3.39 -26.70
N VAL A 267 -17.82 -2.27 -27.26
CA VAL A 267 -19.22 -1.88 -27.34
C VAL A 267 -19.72 -2.21 -28.74
N ASP A 268 -20.90 -2.83 -28.87
CA ASP A 268 -21.51 -3.00 -30.19
C ASP A 268 -22.07 -1.64 -30.67
N GLY A 269 -21.63 -1.18 -31.83
CA GLY A 269 -22.16 0.07 -32.40
C GLY A 269 -23.64 -0.06 -32.73
N GLU A 270 -24.44 0.97 -32.43
CA GLU A 270 -25.81 1.06 -32.94
C GLU A 270 -25.81 0.90 -34.47
N LYS A 271 -26.72 0.06 -34.98
CA LYS A 271 -26.98 -0.08 -36.42
C LYS A 271 -27.57 1.23 -36.97
N GLY A 272 -26.73 2.22 -37.21
CA GLY A 272 -27.08 3.43 -37.95
C GLY A 272 -27.29 3.10 -39.42
N LYS A 273 -28.54 3.25 -39.89
CA LYS A 273 -28.89 3.34 -41.31
C LYS A 273 -27.89 4.27 -42.02
N GLY A 274 -27.43 3.83 -43.20
CA GLY A 274 -26.47 4.56 -44.02
C GLY A 274 -26.78 6.06 -44.13
N GLY A 275 -25.79 6.88 -43.81
CA GLY A 275 -25.88 8.33 -43.88
C GLY A 275 -24.48 8.94 -43.84
N ARG A 276 -24.13 9.61 -44.94
CA ARG A 276 -22.85 10.29 -45.20
C ARG A 276 -22.41 11.23 -44.07
N GLY A 277 -21.10 11.25 -43.81
CA GLY A 277 -20.37 12.43 -43.33
C GLY A 277 -20.36 12.66 -41.82
N GLY A 278 -19.33 12.16 -41.15
CA GLY A 278 -18.92 12.60 -39.81
C GLY A 278 -17.44 12.27 -39.63
N GLY A 279 -16.61 13.29 -39.43
CA GLY A 279 -15.16 13.14 -39.26
C GLY A 279 -14.77 12.36 -38.00
N PRO A 280 -13.50 11.97 -37.84
CA PRO A 280 -13.05 11.14 -36.73
C PRO A 280 -13.12 11.95 -35.42
N GLU A 281 -14.12 11.69 -34.59
CA GLU A 281 -14.11 12.14 -33.19
C GLU A 281 -13.16 11.27 -32.38
N THR A 282 -12.04 11.85 -31.96
CA THR A 282 -11.15 11.30 -30.94
C THR A 282 -11.89 11.26 -29.61
N ARG A 283 -12.34 10.09 -29.18
CA ARG A 283 -12.99 9.93 -27.87
C ARG A 283 -11.94 9.88 -26.77
N HIS A 284 -11.74 11.00 -26.10
CA HIS A 284 -11.00 11.09 -24.84
C HIS A 284 -11.91 10.65 -23.69
N LEU A 285 -11.79 9.40 -23.24
CA LEU A 285 -12.45 8.94 -22.01
C LEU A 285 -11.42 8.92 -20.88
N GLN A 286 -11.55 9.88 -19.96
CA GLN A 286 -10.92 9.85 -18.65
C GLN A 286 -11.75 8.94 -17.74
N GLN A 287 -11.49 7.63 -17.79
CA GLN A 287 -11.80 6.66 -16.71
C GLN A 287 -11.22 5.29 -17.07
N GLU A 288 -11.14 4.39 -16.10
CA GLU A 288 -10.60 3.01 -16.17
C GLU A 288 -11.19 2.11 -17.28
N ARG A 289 -12.07 2.64 -18.14
CA ARG A 289 -12.72 1.93 -19.24
C ARG A 289 -12.59 2.71 -20.52
N VAL A 290 -11.86 2.15 -21.49
CA VAL A 290 -11.82 2.66 -22.86
C VAL A 290 -12.79 1.84 -23.70
N GLN A 291 -13.82 2.49 -24.24
CA GLN A 291 -14.84 1.83 -25.06
C GLN A 291 -14.44 1.81 -26.54
N ILE A 292 -14.54 0.65 -27.20
CA ILE A 292 -14.19 0.46 -28.61
C ILE A 292 -15.39 -0.13 -29.38
N PRO A 293 -15.84 0.47 -30.49
CA PRO A 293 -16.97 -0.06 -31.25
C PRO A 293 -16.62 -1.33 -32.04
N ARG A 294 -17.52 -2.33 -32.06
CA ARG A 294 -17.42 -3.52 -32.92
C ARG A 294 -17.95 -3.21 -34.32
N ALA A 295 -17.20 -3.52 -35.37
CA ALA A 295 -17.70 -3.45 -36.74
C ALA A 295 -18.65 -4.62 -37.02
N GLY A 296 -19.83 -4.32 -37.58
CA GLY A 296 -20.82 -5.30 -38.00
C GLY A 296 -20.30 -6.17 -39.15
N GLY A 297 -20.34 -7.49 -38.96
CA GLY A 297 -19.99 -8.45 -39.99
C GLY A 297 -21.05 -8.53 -41.11
N GLU A 298 -20.60 -8.43 -42.36
CA GLU A 298 -21.37 -8.80 -43.55
C GLU A 298 -21.59 -10.32 -43.63
N GLY A 299 -22.73 -10.71 -44.19
CA GLY A 299 -23.33 -12.04 -44.08
C GLY A 299 -22.65 -13.16 -44.86
N ARG A 300 -22.92 -14.39 -44.41
CA ARG A 300 -22.90 -15.60 -45.24
C ARG A 300 -24.24 -16.31 -45.11
N HIS A 301 -24.91 -16.42 -46.25
CA HIS A 301 -25.96 -17.42 -46.51
C HIS A 301 -25.43 -18.81 -46.15
N VAL A 302 -26.19 -19.55 -45.34
CA VAL A 302 -26.23 -21.01 -45.40
C VAL A 302 -27.69 -21.41 -45.21
N GLU A 303 -28.28 -21.94 -46.28
CA GLU A 303 -29.55 -22.65 -46.24
C GLU A 303 -29.42 -23.95 -45.44
N ASN A 304 -30.50 -24.24 -44.73
CA ASN A 304 -30.80 -25.46 -43.97
C ASN A 304 -30.68 -26.75 -44.82
N PRO A 305 -30.55 -27.94 -44.20
CA PRO A 305 -31.52 -28.49 -43.26
C PRO A 305 -31.05 -28.61 -41.80
#